data_AF-A0A1H9RF30-F1
#
_entry.id   AF-A0A1H9RF30-F1
#
_cell.length_a   1.000
_cell.length_b   1.000
_cell.length_c   1.000
_cell.angle_alpha   90.00
_cell.angle_beta   90.00
_cell.angle_gamma   90.00
#
_symmetry.space_group_name_H-M   'P 1'
#
loop_
_entity.id
_entity.type
_entity.pdbx_description
1 polymer ?
#
loop_
_entity_poly.entity_id
_entity_poly.type
_entity_poly.pdbx_seq_one_letter_code
_entity_poly.pdbx_strand_id
1 'polypeptide(L)'
;MSERKAVLVRLDPRIHEALQHWASDEMRSVNAQVEYALRDALRRAGRLPSNVPPVARPGRPPSTTKTPAADTDHDGTGTHPDRASGESGPGN
;
A
#
# COMPACT_ATOMS: atom_id res chain seq x y z
N MET A 1 0.85 -2.27 0.07
CA MET A 1 0.59 -0.81 0.14
C MET A 1 1.92 -0.11 0.42
N SER A 2 2.14 1.12 -0.06
CA SER A 2 3.27 1.93 0.43
C SER A 2 3.07 2.19 1.92
N GLU A 3 4.00 1.75 2.75
CA GLU A 3 3.92 1.93 4.19
C GLU A 3 3.98 3.43 4.52
N ARG A 4 2.96 3.94 5.22
CA ARG A 4 2.90 5.34 5.64
C ARG A 4 3.37 5.44 7.08
N LYS A 5 4.45 6.19 7.32
CA LYS A 5 4.92 6.44 8.68
C LYS A 5 4.05 7.51 9.35
N ALA A 6 3.38 7.16 10.44
CA ALA A 6 2.77 8.15 11.33
C ALA A 6 3.88 8.86 12.13
N VAL A 7 3.79 10.19 12.21
CA VAL A 7 4.75 11.06 12.92
C VAL A 7 3.97 12.07 13.74
N LEU A 8 4.33 12.24 15.02
CA LEU A 8 3.80 13.32 15.85
C LEU A 8 4.64 14.58 15.63
N VAL A 9 3.98 15.67 15.24
CA VAL A 9 4.61 16.97 14.97
C VAL A 9 4.10 17.98 15.99
N ARG A 10 5.01 18.74 16.62
CA ARG A 10 4.66 19.93 17.40
C ARG A 10 4.57 21.12 16.43
N LEU A 11 3.43 21.80 16.43
CA LEU A 11 3.14 22.92 15.54
C LEU A 11 2.54 24.07 16.35
N ASP A 12 2.80 25.31 15.93
CA ASP A 12 2.10 26.48 16.47
C ASP A 12 0.60 26.38 16.11
N PRO A 13 -0.33 26.61 17.07
CA PRO A 13 -1.78 26.51 16.82
C PRO A 13 -2.26 27.36 15.63
N ARG A 14 -1.70 28.56 15.43
CA ARG A 14 -2.08 29.46 14.33
C ARG A 14 -1.65 28.93 12.97
N ILE A 15 -0.51 28.23 12.92
CA ILE A 15 -0.06 27.54 11.70
C ILE A 15 -0.93 26.31 11.42
N HIS A 16 -1.38 25.60 12.46
CA HIS A 16 -2.34 24.51 12.30
C HIS A 16 -3.68 25.01 11.73
N GLU A 17 -4.23 26.10 12.27
CA GLU A 17 -5.45 26.75 11.77
C GLU A 17 -5.29 27.18 10.30
N ALA A 18 -4.19 27.85 9.94
CA ALA A 18 -3.91 28.26 8.57
C ALA A 18 -3.82 27.07 7.60
N LEU A 19 -3.18 25.96 8.01
CA LEU A 19 -3.14 24.72 7.22
C LEU A 19 -4.52 24.08 7.08
N GLN A 20 -5.38 24.16 8.10
CA GLN A 20 -6.73 23.61 8.08
C GLN A 20 -7.65 24.40 7.14
N HIS A 21 -7.55 25.73 7.13
CA HIS A 21 -8.25 26.57 6.16
C HIS A 21 -7.79 26.28 4.72
N TRP A 22 -6.47 26.32 4.46
CA TRP A 22 -5.94 26.04 3.11
C TRP A 22 -6.29 24.62 2.61
N ALA A 23 -6.27 23.61 3.48
CA ALA A 23 -6.71 22.27 3.14
C ALA A 23 -8.21 22.24 2.77
N SER A 24 -9.04 23.02 3.46
CA SER A 24 -10.48 23.11 3.19
C SER A 24 -10.75 23.77 1.83
N ASP A 25 -10.05 24.85 1.52
CA ASP A 25 -10.15 25.58 0.24
C ASP A 25 -9.81 24.69 -0.97
N GLU A 26 -8.82 23.80 -0.82
CA GLU A 26 -8.42 22.84 -1.85
C GLU A 26 -9.16 21.49 -1.80
N MET A 27 -10.19 21.35 -0.95
CA MET A 27 -10.94 20.10 -0.71
C MET A 27 -10.03 18.89 -0.36
N ARG A 28 -9.00 19.12 0.45
CA ARG A 28 -8.06 18.10 0.94
C ARG A 28 -8.21 17.86 2.44
N SER A 29 -7.76 16.70 2.90
CA SER A 29 -7.52 16.51 4.34
C SER A 29 -6.25 17.26 4.76
N VAL A 30 -6.19 17.72 6.02
CA VAL A 30 -5.01 18.40 6.58
C VAL A 30 -3.73 17.58 6.37
N ASN A 31 -3.77 16.26 6.55
CA ASN A 31 -2.60 15.39 6.31
C ASN A 31 -2.19 15.35 4.82
N ALA A 32 -3.13 15.40 3.89
CA ALA A 32 -2.82 15.47 2.46
C ALA A 32 -2.24 16.85 2.07
N GLN A 33 -2.67 17.93 2.75
CA GLN A 33 -2.11 19.26 2.58
C GLN A 33 -0.68 19.36 3.11
N VAL A 34 -0.42 18.79 4.30
CA VAL A 34 0.93 18.69 4.90
C VAL A 34 1.87 17.90 3.99
N GLU A 35 1.45 16.72 3.50
CA GLU A 35 2.24 15.91 2.55
C GLU A 35 2.55 16.68 1.26
N TYR A 36 1.59 17.43 0.73
CA TYR A 36 1.78 18.28 -0.46
C TYR A 36 2.81 19.39 -0.20
N ALA A 37 2.66 20.15 0.90
CA ALA A 37 3.56 21.22 1.28
C ALA A 37 5.00 20.72 1.54
N LEU A 38 5.15 19.59 2.25
CA LEU A 38 6.46 18.97 2.52
C LEU A 38 7.15 18.51 1.23
N ARG A 39 6.42 17.86 0.31
CA ARG A 39 6.97 17.45 -1.00
C ARG A 39 7.41 18.64 -1.83
N ASP A 40 6.64 19.72 -1.82
CA ASP A 40 6.99 20.92 -2.58
C ASP A 40 8.18 21.66 -1.98
N ALA A 41 8.25 21.80 -0.66
CA ALA A 41 9.43 22.32 0.04
C ALA A 41 10.69 21.49 -0.24
N LEU A 42 10.60 20.14 -0.17
CA LEU A 42 11.70 19.24 -0.51
C LEU A 42 12.11 19.36 -1.99
N ARG A 43 11.16 19.53 -2.91
CA ARG A 43 11.44 19.75 -4.34
C ARG A 43 12.18 21.07 -4.57
N ARG A 44 11.67 22.18 -4.01
CA ARG A 44 12.30 23.51 -4.11
C ARG A 44 13.70 23.53 -3.50
N ALA A 45 13.93 22.77 -2.45
CA ALA A 45 15.24 22.61 -1.80
C ALA A 45 16.20 21.63 -2.53
N GLY A 46 15.77 20.98 -3.61
CA GLY A 46 16.57 19.94 -4.31
C GLY A 46 16.79 18.66 -3.49
N ARG A 47 15.95 18.39 -2.49
CA ARG A 47 16.08 17.30 -1.50
C ARG A 47 15.03 16.19 -1.62
N LEU A 48 14.10 16.27 -2.58
CA LEU A 48 13.10 15.24 -2.79
C LEU A 48 13.76 13.99 -3.41
N PRO A 49 13.71 12.80 -2.78
CA PRO A 49 14.32 11.59 -3.34
C PRO A 49 13.65 11.16 -4.65
N SER A 50 14.44 10.68 -5.60
CA SER A 50 13.99 10.30 -6.95
C SER A 50 13.03 9.12 -7.00
N ASN A 51 12.98 8.29 -5.94
CA ASN A 51 12.12 7.12 -5.81
C ASN A 51 10.76 7.42 -5.14
N VAL A 52 10.44 8.66 -4.78
CA VAL A 52 9.16 9.01 -4.15
C VAL A 52 8.02 8.90 -5.20
N PRO A 53 7.05 7.98 -5.04
CA PRO A 53 5.98 7.82 -6.01
C PRO A 53 5.06 9.05 -6.02
N PRO A 54 4.45 9.41 -7.17
CA PRO A 54 3.53 10.54 -7.25
C PRO A 54 2.33 10.38 -6.31
N VAL A 55 1.77 11.50 -5.86
CA VAL A 55 0.60 11.51 -4.96
C VAL A 55 -0.56 10.80 -5.64
N ALA A 56 -1.12 9.77 -4.99
CA ALA A 56 -2.25 9.01 -5.52
C ALA A 56 -3.47 9.92 -5.66
N ARG A 57 -4.13 9.87 -6.83
CA ARG A 57 -5.36 10.64 -7.06
C ARG A 57 -6.51 10.08 -6.22
N PRO A 58 -7.41 10.94 -5.69
CA PRO A 58 -8.62 10.50 -5.01
C PRO A 58 -9.42 9.48 -5.86
N GLY A 59 -10.03 8.50 -5.21
CA GLY A 59 -10.89 7.50 -5.86
C GLY A 59 -10.18 6.36 -6.60
N ARG A 60 -8.85 6.40 -6.83
CA ARG A 60 -8.14 5.26 -7.45
C ARG A 60 -7.67 4.26 -6.39
N PRO A 61 -8.22 3.03 -6.32
CA PRO A 61 -7.62 1.98 -5.49
C PRO A 61 -6.18 1.72 -5.96
N PRO A 62 -5.22 1.49 -5.04
CA PRO A 62 -3.84 1.25 -5.41
C PRO A 62 -3.74 -0.06 -6.20
N SER A 63 -3.14 0.01 -7.40
CA SER A 63 -2.81 -1.18 -8.17
C SER A 63 -1.89 -2.09 -7.33
N THR A 64 -2.27 -3.35 -7.19
CA THR A 64 -1.49 -4.38 -6.50
C THR A 64 -0.29 -4.76 -7.36
N THR A 65 0.83 -4.06 -7.16
CA THR A 65 2.07 -4.35 -7.89
C THR A 65 2.70 -5.67 -7.43
N LYS A 66 2.32 -6.75 -8.13
CA LYS A 66 3.05 -8.01 -8.37
C LYS A 66 3.84 -8.61 -7.20
N THR A 67 3.27 -9.63 -6.56
CA THR A 67 4.03 -10.68 -5.85
C THR A 67 5.07 -11.27 -6.81
N PRO A 68 6.36 -11.40 -6.42
CA PRO A 68 7.29 -12.23 -7.18
C PRO A 68 6.80 -13.68 -7.08
N ALA A 69 6.58 -14.33 -8.21
CA ALA A 69 6.24 -15.75 -8.22
C ALA A 69 7.38 -16.52 -7.53
N ALA A 70 7.03 -17.44 -6.63
CA ALA A 70 7.99 -18.37 -6.11
C ALA A 70 8.33 -19.35 -7.23
N ASP A 71 9.59 -19.34 -7.67
CA ASP A 71 10.14 -20.39 -8.52
C ASP A 71 9.97 -21.71 -7.76
N THR A 72 9.04 -22.54 -8.22
CA THR A 72 8.83 -23.89 -7.71
C THR A 72 9.19 -24.84 -8.83
N ASP A 73 10.48 -25.17 -8.90
CA ASP A 73 10.96 -26.26 -9.74
C ASP A 73 10.24 -27.54 -9.31
N HIS A 74 9.39 -28.08 -10.17
CA HIS A 74 8.74 -29.37 -9.98
C HIS A 74 9.30 -30.37 -10.98
N ASP A 75 10.48 -30.89 -10.64
CA ASP A 75 11.02 -32.13 -11.20
C ASP A 75 10.58 -33.33 -10.33
N GLY A 76 10.59 -34.55 -10.89
CA GLY A 76 10.54 -35.77 -10.09
C GLY A 76 9.21 -36.56 -10.07
N THR A 77 8.90 -37.15 -11.22
CA THR A 77 8.21 -38.45 -11.43
C THR A 77 8.06 -39.39 -10.21
N GLY A 78 6.88 -40.00 -10.00
CA GLY A 78 6.65 -40.95 -8.87
C GLY A 78 5.42 -41.87 -8.91
N THR A 79 5.35 -42.76 -9.90
CA THR A 79 4.82 -44.16 -9.85
C THR A 79 3.66 -44.57 -8.89
N HIS A 80 2.52 -44.99 -9.48
CA HIS A 80 1.51 -45.90 -8.89
C HIS A 80 2.04 -47.34 -8.74
N PRO A 81 1.60 -48.15 -7.73
CA PRO A 81 0.46 -49.08 -7.91
C PRO A 81 -0.28 -49.42 -6.57
N ASP A 82 -1.24 -50.35 -6.39
CA ASP A 82 -2.05 -51.20 -7.29
C ASP A 82 -3.55 -51.26 -6.85
N ARG A 83 -3.86 -51.91 -5.71
CA ARG A 83 -5.22 -52.40 -5.36
C ARG A 83 -5.47 -52.67 -3.87
N ALA A 84 -6.79 -52.68 -3.56
CA ALA A 84 -7.57 -53.63 -2.75
C ALA A 84 -8.24 -53.00 -1.50
N SER A 85 -9.47 -53.29 -1.08
CA SER A 85 -10.65 -54.05 -1.58
C SER A 85 -11.69 -54.00 -0.44
N GLY A 86 -13.00 -53.93 -0.73
CA GLY A 86 -14.07 -54.04 0.29
C GLY A 86 -14.30 -52.78 1.15
N GLU A 87 -15.47 -52.53 1.74
CA GLU A 87 -16.78 -53.20 1.66
C GLU A 87 -17.94 -52.19 1.72
N SER A 88 -18.96 -52.49 0.91
CA SER A 88 -20.40 -52.33 1.10
C SER A 88 -20.97 -51.74 2.41
N GLY A 89 -21.95 -50.83 2.28
CA GLY A 89 -22.95 -50.55 3.33
C GLY A 89 -23.59 -49.14 3.27
N PRO A 90 -24.83 -48.98 2.78
CA PRO A 90 -25.51 -47.68 2.74
C PRO A 90 -26.58 -47.48 3.83
N GLY A 91 -26.77 -46.22 4.24
CA GLY A 91 -28.07 -45.66 4.66
C GLY A 91 -28.53 -45.90 6.10
N ASN A 92 -28.50 -44.84 6.92
CA ASN A 92 -29.70 -44.03 7.25
C ASN A 92 -29.32 -42.86 8.18
#